data_AF-A0A4X1T060-F1
#
_entry.id   AF-A0A4X1T060-F1
#
_cell.length_a   1.000
_cell.length_b   1.000
_cell.length_c   1.000
_cell.angle_alpha   90.00
_cell.angle_beta   90.00
_cell.angle_gamma   90.00
#
_symmetry.space_group_name_H-M   'P 1'
#
loop_
_entity.id
_entity.type
_entity.pdbx_description
1 polymer ?
#
loop_
_entity_poly.entity_id
_entity_poly.type
_entity_poly.pdbx_seq_one_letter_code
_entity_poly.pdbx_strand_id
1 'polypeptide(L)'
;MWPLWLLASLLALSQALPFEQKAFWDFTLDDGLPMLNDEEASGADSTSGIPDLDALPPTFSAMCPFGCHCHLRVVQCSDLGLKAVPKEISPDTTLLDLQNNDISELRKDDFKGLQHLYALVLVNNKISKIHAKAFSPLRKLQKLYISKNHLVEIPPNLPSSLAELRIHDNRIRKVPKGVFSGLRNMNCIEMGGNPLENSGFEPGAFDGLNV
;
A
#
# COMPACT_ATOMS: atom_id res chain seq x y z
N MET A 1 -27.29 -2.17 -55.32
CA MET A 1 -26.20 -3.07 -54.89
C MET A 1 -25.13 -2.21 -54.24
N TRP A 2 -25.18 -2.06 -52.92
CA TRP A 2 -24.23 -1.27 -52.14
C TRP A 2 -22.97 -2.10 -51.88
N PRO A 3 -21.76 -1.55 -52.02
CA PRO A 3 -20.54 -2.32 -51.85
C PRO A 3 -20.27 -2.58 -50.36
N LEU A 4 -20.00 -3.84 -50.04
CA LEU A 4 -19.68 -4.42 -48.74
C LEU A 4 -18.34 -3.93 -48.13
N TRP A 5 -17.84 -2.75 -48.50
CA TRP A 5 -16.50 -2.26 -48.18
C TRP A 5 -16.45 -1.25 -47.01
N LEU A 6 -17.49 -1.19 -46.17
CA LEU A 6 -17.53 -0.31 -44.99
C LEU A 6 -17.52 -1.06 -43.64
N LEU A 7 -17.43 -2.39 -43.62
CA LEU A 7 -17.33 -3.19 -42.38
C LEU A 7 -15.91 -3.65 -42.04
N ALA A 8 -14.92 -3.39 -42.89
CA ALA A 8 -13.54 -3.82 -42.68
C ALA A 8 -12.64 -2.76 -42.02
N SER A 9 -13.20 -1.65 -41.51
CA SER A 9 -12.43 -0.55 -40.89
C SER A 9 -12.51 -0.51 -39.36
N LEU A 10 -13.19 -1.46 -38.70
CA LEU A 10 -13.39 -1.45 -37.23
C LEU A 10 -12.69 -2.58 -36.46
N LEU A 11 -11.86 -3.40 -37.14
CA LEU A 11 -11.10 -4.48 -36.49
C LEU A 11 -9.59 -4.22 -36.36
N ALA A 12 -9.12 -3.01 -36.68
CA ALA A 12 -7.70 -2.65 -36.65
C ALA A 12 -7.25 -1.80 -35.43
N LEU A 13 -7.99 -1.82 -34.31
CA LEU A 13 -7.62 -1.11 -33.08
C LEU A 13 -7.58 -1.99 -31.82
N SER A 14 -7.57 -3.31 -31.97
CA SER A 14 -7.55 -4.26 -30.85
C SER A 14 -6.26 -5.09 -30.79
N GLN A 15 -5.11 -4.45 -30.97
CA GLN A 15 -3.83 -5.04 -30.57
C GLN A 15 -3.11 -4.10 -29.62
N ALA A 16 -3.64 -3.99 -28.40
CA ALA A 16 -2.80 -3.60 -27.28
C ALA A 16 -1.86 -4.78 -27.01
N LEU A 17 -0.55 -4.53 -27.11
CA LEU A 17 0.47 -5.44 -26.59
C LEU A 17 0.17 -5.70 -25.10
N PRO A 18 0.47 -6.91 -24.57
CA PRO A 18 0.37 -7.13 -23.13
C PRO A 18 1.25 -6.09 -22.42
N PHE A 19 0.67 -5.47 -21.39
CA PHE A 19 1.38 -4.54 -20.51
C PHE A 19 2.54 -5.30 -19.82
N GLU A 20 3.77 -5.01 -20.22
CA GLU A 20 4.95 -5.42 -19.45
C GLU A 20 5.15 -4.44 -18.29
N GLN A 21 4.86 -4.90 -17.07
CA GLN A 21 5.20 -4.17 -15.85
C GLN A 21 6.72 -4.23 -15.60
N LYS A 22 7.48 -3.40 -16.32
CA LYS A 22 8.89 -3.15 -16.00
C LYS A 22 8.99 -2.16 -14.84
N ALA A 23 8.74 -2.64 -13.63
CA ALA A 23 9.16 -1.96 -12.39
C ALA A 23 9.16 -2.86 -11.13
N PHE A 24 9.08 -4.19 -11.25
CA PHE A 24 8.98 -5.06 -10.07
C PHE A 24 10.33 -5.40 -9.40
N TRP A 25 11.46 -5.20 -10.08
CA TRP A 25 12.78 -5.65 -9.60
C TRP A 25 13.64 -4.59 -8.89
N ASP A 26 13.15 -3.36 -8.71
CA ASP A 26 13.94 -2.28 -8.08
C ASP A 26 14.02 -2.37 -6.54
N PHE A 27 13.59 -3.48 -5.94
CA PHE A 27 13.58 -3.71 -4.50
C PHE A 27 14.64 -4.70 -3.99
N THR A 28 15.51 -5.23 -4.86
CA THR A 28 16.39 -6.38 -4.50
C THR A 28 17.89 -6.17 -4.70
N LEU A 29 18.35 -4.92 -4.86
CA LEU A 29 19.77 -4.62 -5.07
C LEU A 29 20.29 -3.58 -4.07
N ASP A 30 20.06 -3.82 -2.78
CA ASP A 30 21.03 -3.46 -1.74
C ASP A 30 20.72 -4.27 -0.48
N ASP A 31 21.76 -4.59 0.29
CA ASP A 31 21.76 -5.39 1.53
C ASP A 31 21.72 -6.92 1.38
N GLY A 32 22.94 -7.47 1.33
CA GLY A 32 23.21 -8.90 1.40
C GLY A 32 22.69 -9.55 2.69
N LEU A 33 21.90 -10.61 2.51
CA LEU A 33 21.53 -11.54 3.55
C LEU A 33 22.43 -12.79 3.48
N PRO A 34 22.89 -13.33 4.62
CA PRO A 34 23.78 -14.47 4.65
C PRO A 34 23.02 -15.77 4.33
N MET A 35 23.66 -16.61 3.52
CA MET A 35 23.27 -17.98 3.23
C MET A 35 23.22 -18.78 4.53
N LEU A 36 22.05 -19.33 4.87
CA LEU A 36 21.95 -20.37 5.90
C LEU A 36 22.19 -21.72 5.25
N ASN A 37 23.15 -22.45 5.79
CA ASN A 37 23.60 -23.76 5.33
C ASN A 37 22.50 -24.82 5.49
N ASP A 38 22.37 -25.66 4.45
CA ASP A 38 21.72 -26.96 4.54
C ASP A 38 22.68 -27.94 5.21
N GLU A 39 22.36 -28.43 6.42
CA GLU A 39 22.95 -29.65 6.96
C GLU A 39 21.87 -30.60 7.50
N GLU A 40 21.74 -31.68 6.72
CA GLU A 40 21.37 -33.07 7.00
C GLU A 40 20.19 -33.47 7.90
N ALA A 41 19.36 -34.29 7.26
CA ALA A 41 18.43 -35.23 7.83
C ALA A 41 19.12 -36.42 8.52
N SER A 42 18.56 -36.89 9.63
CA SER A 42 18.34 -38.32 9.91
C SER A 42 17.62 -38.51 11.24
N GLY A 43 16.71 -39.50 11.29
CA GLY A 43 16.11 -39.95 12.55
C GLY A 43 14.62 -40.25 12.43
N ALA A 44 14.27 -41.39 11.85
CA ALA A 44 12.95 -41.98 12.00
C ALA A 44 12.79 -42.52 13.42
N ASP A 45 11.67 -42.21 14.08
CA ASP A 45 11.10 -43.11 15.08
C ASP A 45 9.57 -43.14 14.95
N SER A 46 9.06 -44.36 14.79
CA SER A 46 7.64 -44.67 14.69
C SER A 46 7.14 -45.02 16.08
N THR A 47 6.54 -44.06 16.77
CA THR A 47 5.63 -44.38 17.87
C THR A 47 4.33 -43.60 17.74
N SER A 48 3.26 -44.37 17.60
CA SER A 48 1.86 -43.98 17.61
C SER A 48 1.52 -43.06 18.79
N GLY A 49 1.23 -41.81 18.47
CA GLY A 49 0.51 -40.88 19.32
C GLY A 49 0.00 -39.77 18.41
N ILE A 50 -1.33 -39.67 18.24
CA ILE A 50 -1.93 -38.48 17.63
C ILE A 50 -1.60 -37.34 18.60
N PRO A 51 -0.79 -36.33 18.24
CA PRO A 51 -0.58 -35.22 19.14
C PRO A 51 -1.91 -34.46 19.25
N ASP A 52 -2.40 -34.29 20.47
CA ASP A 52 -3.56 -33.46 20.78
C ASP A 52 -3.42 -32.10 20.08
N LEU A 53 -4.31 -31.82 19.13
CA LEU A 53 -4.33 -30.54 18.38
C LEU A 53 -4.63 -29.32 19.27
N ASP A 54 -4.96 -29.53 20.55
CA ASP A 54 -5.32 -28.49 21.51
C ASP A 54 -4.15 -27.97 22.36
N ALA A 55 -2.92 -28.48 22.16
CA ALA A 55 -1.74 -28.06 22.93
C ALA A 55 -0.71 -27.22 22.14
N LEU A 56 -1.00 -26.86 20.89
CA LEU A 56 -0.18 -25.88 20.18
C LEU A 56 -0.57 -24.48 20.67
N PRO A 57 0.40 -23.59 21.02
CA PRO A 57 0.09 -22.17 21.16
C PRO A 57 -0.64 -21.77 19.87
N PRO A 58 -1.67 -20.90 19.90
CA PRO A 58 -2.50 -20.63 18.72
C PRO A 58 -1.53 -20.36 17.57
N THR A 59 -1.40 -21.33 16.66
CA THR A 59 -0.59 -21.15 15.48
C THR A 59 -1.29 -19.98 14.83
N PHE A 60 -0.60 -18.84 14.74
CA PHE A 60 -1.17 -17.60 14.21
C PHE A 60 -1.75 -17.95 12.86
N SER A 61 -3.05 -18.29 12.84
CA SER A 61 -3.74 -18.81 11.69
C SER A 61 -3.61 -17.69 10.69
N ALA A 62 -2.80 -17.90 9.65
CA ALA A 62 -2.30 -16.84 8.80
C ALA A 62 -3.44 -15.90 8.46
N MET A 63 -3.46 -14.74 9.13
CA MET A 63 -4.53 -13.76 9.00
C MET A 63 -4.31 -13.10 7.65
N CYS A 64 -4.88 -13.75 6.64
CA CYS A 64 -4.85 -13.33 5.27
C CYS A 64 -6.29 -13.08 4.84
N PRO A 65 -6.63 -11.86 4.39
CA PRO A 65 -7.98 -11.60 3.94
C PRO A 65 -8.34 -12.44 2.71
N PHE A 66 -9.63 -12.68 2.52
CA PHE A 66 -10.11 -13.46 1.39
C PHE A 66 -9.70 -12.82 0.06
N GLY A 67 -9.13 -13.62 -0.85
CA GLY A 67 -8.63 -13.17 -2.15
C GLY A 67 -7.22 -12.57 -2.11
N CYS A 68 -6.69 -12.28 -0.92
CA CYS A 68 -5.32 -11.78 -0.78
C CYS A 68 -4.30 -12.92 -0.78
N HIS A 69 -3.09 -12.58 -1.18
CA HIS A 69 -1.92 -13.45 -1.06
C HIS A 69 -1.01 -12.91 0.05
N CYS A 70 -0.77 -13.73 1.07
CA CYS A 70 0.06 -13.33 2.20
C CYS A 70 1.27 -14.25 2.32
N HIS A 71 2.47 -13.67 2.24
CA HIS A 71 3.72 -14.40 2.30
C HIS A 71 4.81 -13.55 2.97
N LEU A 72 5.53 -14.11 3.95
CA LEU A 72 6.68 -13.47 4.61
C LEU A 72 6.45 -11.98 4.98
N ARG A 73 5.38 -11.70 5.74
CA ARG A 73 4.99 -10.34 6.20
C ARG A 73 4.57 -9.37 5.07
N VAL A 74 4.41 -9.85 3.85
CA VAL A 74 3.81 -9.11 2.74
C VAL A 74 2.37 -9.57 2.59
N VAL A 75 1.44 -8.60 2.51
CA VAL A 75 0.02 -8.84 2.25
C VAL A 75 -0.33 -8.15 0.94
N GLN A 76 -0.63 -8.96 -0.08
CA GLN A 76 -0.95 -8.51 -1.42
C GLN A 76 -2.45 -8.72 -1.69
N CYS A 77 -3.19 -7.62 -1.84
CA CYS A 77 -4.63 -7.58 -2.07
C CYS A 77 -5.00 -6.71 -3.28
N SER A 78 -4.10 -6.59 -4.26
CA SER A 78 -4.33 -5.85 -5.50
C SER A 78 -5.52 -6.39 -6.30
N ASP A 79 -6.26 -5.51 -6.98
CA ASP A 79 -7.25 -5.87 -8.03
C ASP A 79 -8.47 -6.70 -7.55
N LEU A 80 -8.79 -6.65 -6.26
CA LEU A 80 -9.87 -7.46 -5.67
C LEU A 80 -11.23 -6.75 -5.59
N GLY A 81 -11.31 -5.47 -5.96
CA GLY A 81 -12.54 -4.68 -5.81
C GLY A 81 -12.96 -4.47 -4.35
N LEU A 82 -12.00 -4.44 -3.42
CA LEU A 82 -12.26 -4.24 -2.00
C LEU A 82 -12.87 -2.85 -1.76
N LYS A 83 -14.03 -2.80 -1.09
CA LYS A 83 -14.73 -1.55 -0.77
C LYS A 83 -14.15 -0.82 0.45
N ALA A 84 -13.36 -1.52 1.25
CA ALA A 84 -12.75 -1.05 2.48
C ALA A 84 -11.47 -1.85 2.77
N VAL A 85 -10.65 -1.35 3.70
CA VAL A 85 -9.47 -2.08 4.19
C VAL A 85 -9.95 -3.38 4.89
N PRO A 86 -9.36 -4.54 4.57
CA PRO A 86 -9.72 -5.80 5.20
C PRO A 86 -9.29 -5.83 6.68
N LYS A 87 -10.02 -6.55 7.54
CA LYS A 87 -9.77 -6.54 8.99
C LYS A 87 -8.76 -7.60 9.42
N GLU A 88 -8.70 -8.70 8.69
CA GLU A 88 -7.93 -9.89 9.01
C GLU A 88 -6.50 -9.77 8.49
N ILE A 89 -5.77 -8.72 8.90
CA ILE A 89 -4.37 -8.48 8.50
C ILE A 89 -3.46 -8.83 9.68
N SER A 90 -2.45 -9.65 9.44
CA SER A 90 -1.46 -10.03 10.46
C SER A 90 -0.73 -8.80 11.03
N PRO A 91 -0.56 -8.67 12.37
CA PRO A 91 0.19 -7.57 13.00
C PRO A 91 1.67 -7.49 12.61
N ASP A 92 2.24 -8.59 12.12
CA ASP A 92 3.64 -8.67 11.69
C ASP A 92 3.86 -8.20 10.26
N THR A 93 2.80 -7.77 9.57
CA THR A 93 2.86 -7.28 8.19
C THR A 93 3.76 -6.04 8.08
N THR A 94 4.71 -6.10 7.15
CA THR A 94 5.65 -5.02 6.82
C THR A 94 5.25 -4.29 5.55
N LEU A 95 4.63 -4.98 4.59
CA LEU A 95 4.13 -4.38 3.34
C LEU A 95 2.67 -4.76 3.15
N LEU A 96 1.83 -3.75 2.98
CA LEU A 96 0.41 -3.92 2.68
C LEU A 96 0.10 -3.25 1.34
N ASP A 97 -0.23 -4.08 0.35
CA ASP A 97 -0.61 -3.63 -0.98
C ASP A 97 -2.12 -3.84 -1.19
N LEU A 98 -2.84 -2.72 -1.32
CA LEU A 98 -4.27 -2.64 -1.56
C LEU A 98 -4.55 -1.84 -2.85
N GLN A 99 -3.61 -1.78 -3.79
CA GLN A 99 -3.79 -1.01 -5.02
C GLN A 99 -4.96 -1.51 -5.89
N ASN A 100 -5.48 -0.63 -6.74
CA ASN A 100 -6.56 -0.93 -7.68
C ASN A 100 -7.80 -1.59 -7.04
N ASN A 101 -8.28 -0.99 -5.95
CA ASN A 101 -9.49 -1.42 -5.26
C ASN A 101 -10.53 -0.28 -5.24
N ASP A 102 -11.67 -0.53 -4.60
CA ASP A 102 -12.80 0.40 -4.48
C ASP A 102 -12.86 1.08 -3.10
N ILE A 103 -11.73 1.21 -2.41
CA ILE A 103 -11.68 1.78 -1.06
C ILE A 103 -12.05 3.26 -1.14
N SER A 104 -13.09 3.65 -0.41
CA SER A 104 -13.67 5.00 -0.49
C SER A 104 -13.31 5.92 0.68
N GLU A 105 -12.96 5.33 1.83
CA GLU A 105 -12.57 6.03 3.04
C GLU A 105 -11.60 5.17 3.88
N LEU A 106 -10.78 5.83 4.70
CA LEU A 106 -9.96 5.18 5.73
C LEU A 106 -10.49 5.55 7.11
N ARG A 107 -10.88 4.55 7.89
CA ARG A 107 -11.46 4.70 9.22
C ARG A 107 -10.38 4.68 10.29
N LYS A 108 -10.79 5.06 11.50
CA LYS A 108 -9.91 5.14 12.68
C LYS A 108 -9.15 3.85 12.96
N ASP A 109 -9.83 2.71 12.83
CA ASP A 109 -9.31 1.41 13.29
C ASP A 109 -8.89 0.48 12.14
N ASP A 110 -8.88 0.96 10.88
CA ASP A 110 -8.58 0.14 9.69
C ASP A 110 -7.15 -0.43 9.72
N PHE A 111 -6.20 0.30 10.30
CA PHE A 111 -4.79 -0.13 10.41
C PHE A 111 -4.39 -0.47 11.85
N LYS A 112 -5.36 -0.76 12.71
CA LYS A 112 -5.11 -1.05 14.12
C LYS A 112 -4.24 -2.31 14.25
N GLY A 113 -3.14 -2.19 14.99
CA GLY A 113 -2.22 -3.31 15.26
C GLY A 113 -1.06 -3.45 14.26
N LEU A 114 -1.09 -2.74 13.13
CA LEU A 114 -0.03 -2.80 12.10
C LEU A 114 1.16 -1.89 12.44
N GLN A 115 1.75 -2.10 13.63
CA GLN A 115 2.84 -1.26 14.13
C GLN A 115 4.17 -1.48 13.39
N HIS A 116 4.30 -2.62 12.71
CA HIS A 116 5.46 -3.03 11.92
C HIS A 116 5.38 -2.64 10.45
N LEU A 117 4.26 -2.05 10.02
CA LEU A 117 4.07 -1.68 8.64
C LEU A 117 5.09 -0.63 8.21
N TYR A 118 5.84 -0.96 7.18
CA TYR A 118 6.89 -0.14 6.59
C TYR A 118 6.38 0.61 5.36
N ALA A 119 5.63 -0.09 4.50
CA ALA A 119 5.06 0.47 3.28
C ALA A 119 3.55 0.16 3.16
N LEU A 120 2.78 1.17 2.80
CA LEU A 120 1.35 1.09 2.54
C LEU A 120 1.03 1.60 1.14
N VAL A 121 0.49 0.72 0.30
CA VAL A 121 0.10 1.03 -1.08
C VAL A 121 -1.42 1.03 -1.20
N LEU A 122 -1.97 2.20 -1.49
CA LEU A 122 -3.40 2.48 -1.68
C LEU A 122 -3.65 3.15 -3.03
N VAL A 123 -2.72 2.96 -3.97
CA VAL A 123 -2.74 3.60 -5.29
C VAL A 123 -3.96 3.14 -6.08
N ASN A 124 -4.55 4.05 -6.86
CA ASN A 124 -5.69 3.75 -7.72
C ASN A 124 -6.89 3.21 -6.94
N ASN A 125 -7.30 3.94 -5.91
CA ASN A 125 -8.52 3.67 -5.14
C ASN A 125 -9.50 4.84 -5.30
N LYS A 126 -10.59 4.84 -4.52
CA LYS A 126 -11.61 5.88 -4.55
C LYS A 126 -11.60 6.73 -3.27
N ILE A 127 -10.46 6.80 -2.57
CA ILE A 127 -10.37 7.36 -1.23
C ILE A 127 -10.64 8.87 -1.30
N SER A 128 -11.68 9.29 -0.61
CA SER A 128 -12.11 10.70 -0.53
C SER A 128 -12.04 11.26 0.89
N LYS A 129 -11.99 10.38 1.90
CA LYS A 129 -11.97 10.75 3.33
C LYS A 129 -10.99 9.89 4.09
N ILE A 130 -10.18 10.51 4.93
CA ILE A 130 -9.26 9.81 5.82
C ILE A 130 -9.51 10.33 7.23
N HIS A 131 -9.82 9.43 8.15
CA HIS A 131 -10.01 9.79 9.54
C HIS A 131 -8.69 10.28 10.15
N ALA A 132 -8.72 11.34 10.97
CA ALA A 132 -7.53 12.00 11.52
C ALA A 132 -6.61 11.10 12.40
N LYS A 133 -7.10 9.91 12.78
CA LYS A 133 -6.38 8.89 13.56
C LYS A 133 -6.12 7.58 12.80
N ALA A 134 -6.46 7.51 11.51
CA ALA A 134 -6.31 6.29 10.71
C ALA A 134 -4.85 5.82 10.67
N PHE A 135 -3.90 6.74 10.52
CA PHE A 135 -2.46 6.42 10.44
C PHE A 135 -1.74 6.41 11.79
N SER A 136 -2.39 6.81 12.89
CA SER A 136 -1.76 6.85 14.22
C SER A 136 -1.17 5.51 14.71
N PRO A 137 -1.72 4.33 14.36
CA PRO A 137 -1.11 3.04 14.73
C PRO A 137 0.22 2.74 14.00
N LEU A 138 0.47 3.37 12.86
CA LEU A 138 1.53 3.02 11.90
C LEU A 138 2.89 3.64 12.26
N ARG A 139 3.44 3.25 13.42
CA ARG A 139 4.62 3.90 14.02
C ARG A 139 5.93 3.74 13.25
N LYS A 140 6.03 2.76 12.37
CA LYS A 140 7.24 2.45 11.57
C LYS A 140 7.04 2.71 10.07
N LEU A 141 5.92 3.32 9.68
CA LEU A 141 5.62 3.56 8.28
C LEU A 141 6.59 4.57 7.69
N GLN A 142 7.28 4.20 6.63
CA GLN A 142 8.20 5.06 5.91
C GLN A 142 7.67 5.46 4.54
N LYS A 143 6.88 4.59 3.89
CA LYS A 143 6.37 4.80 2.54
C LYS A 143 4.85 4.77 2.53
N LEU A 144 4.25 5.87 2.09
CA LEU A 144 2.79 5.98 1.92
C LEU A 144 2.47 6.39 0.49
N TYR A 145 1.85 5.47 -0.26
CA TYR A 145 1.43 5.70 -1.63
C TYR A 145 -0.09 5.74 -1.70
N ILE A 146 -0.64 6.93 -1.87
CA ILE A 146 -2.09 7.23 -1.91
C ILE A 146 -2.45 8.00 -3.19
N SER A 147 -1.65 7.82 -4.23
CA SER A 147 -1.86 8.43 -5.54
C SER A 147 -3.08 7.89 -6.28
N LYS A 148 -3.58 8.63 -7.27
CA LYS A 148 -4.77 8.25 -8.06
C LYS A 148 -5.97 7.95 -7.15
N ASN A 149 -6.32 8.93 -6.33
CA ASN A 149 -7.45 8.87 -5.41
C ASN A 149 -8.30 10.14 -5.54
N HIS A 150 -9.23 10.34 -4.62
CA HIS A 150 -10.17 11.47 -4.63
C HIS A 150 -9.94 12.42 -3.45
N LEU A 151 -8.72 12.47 -2.90
CA LEU A 151 -8.39 13.30 -1.76
C LEU A 151 -8.48 14.78 -2.12
N VAL A 152 -9.15 15.55 -1.27
CA VAL A 152 -9.32 17.01 -1.43
C VAL A 152 -8.33 17.82 -0.59
N GLU A 153 -7.69 17.16 0.37
CA GLU A 153 -6.71 17.73 1.29
C GLU A 153 -5.64 16.69 1.63
N ILE A 154 -4.47 17.16 2.07
CA ILE A 154 -3.42 16.28 2.58
C ILE A 154 -3.86 15.74 3.95
N PRO A 155 -3.74 14.43 4.21
CA PRO A 155 -4.17 13.85 5.48
C PRO A 155 -3.43 14.47 6.67
N PRO A 156 -4.13 14.91 7.73
CA PRO A 156 -3.47 15.38 8.94
C PRO A 156 -2.87 14.20 9.71
N ASN A 157 -1.86 14.48 10.56
CA ASN A 157 -1.24 13.52 11.47
C ASN A 157 -0.61 12.31 10.76
N LEU A 158 0.11 12.57 9.67
CA LEU A 158 0.98 11.57 9.04
C LEU A 158 2.02 11.05 10.06
N PRO A 159 2.44 9.78 9.98
CA PRO A 159 3.42 9.23 10.90
C PRO A 159 4.75 9.99 10.84
N SER A 160 5.34 10.32 11.99
CA SER A 160 6.65 11.02 12.04
C SER A 160 7.80 10.20 11.45
N SER A 161 7.61 8.88 11.31
CA SER A 161 8.55 7.97 10.65
C SER A 161 8.53 8.07 9.13
N LEU A 162 7.55 8.75 8.55
CA LEU A 162 7.35 8.82 7.10
C LEU A 162 8.56 9.49 6.43
N ALA A 163 9.05 8.87 5.37
CA ALA A 163 10.14 9.34 4.54
C ALA A 163 9.67 9.72 3.14
N GLU A 164 8.73 8.96 2.59
CA GLU A 164 8.24 9.11 1.23
C GLU A 164 6.71 9.17 1.21
N LEU A 165 6.18 10.25 0.65
CA LEU A 165 4.74 10.46 0.44
C LEU A 165 4.47 10.64 -1.04
N ARG A 166 3.71 9.71 -1.63
CA ARG A 166 3.18 9.86 -2.99
C ARG A 166 1.68 10.07 -2.93
N ILE A 167 1.25 11.26 -3.35
CA ILE A 167 -0.15 11.70 -3.35
C ILE A 167 -0.52 12.32 -4.71
N HIS A 168 0.16 11.89 -5.78
CA HIS A 168 -0.09 12.39 -7.13
C HIS A 168 -1.49 12.03 -7.64
N ASP A 169 -2.01 12.76 -8.62
CA ASP A 169 -3.34 12.53 -9.23
C ASP A 169 -4.46 12.44 -8.18
N ASN A 170 -4.57 13.48 -7.36
CA ASN A 170 -5.66 13.67 -6.41
C ASN A 170 -6.40 14.99 -6.74
N ARG A 171 -7.26 15.46 -5.83
CA ARG A 171 -8.07 16.68 -5.99
C ARG A 171 -7.68 17.76 -4.98
N ILE A 172 -6.42 17.74 -4.53
CA ILE A 172 -5.90 18.65 -3.50
C ILE A 172 -5.76 20.05 -4.10
N ARG A 173 -6.33 21.03 -3.41
CA ARG A 173 -6.28 22.45 -3.84
C ARG A 173 -5.44 23.33 -2.93
N LYS A 174 -5.18 22.87 -1.71
CA LYS A 174 -4.47 23.66 -0.69
C LYS A 174 -3.50 22.79 0.09
N VAL A 175 -2.38 23.40 0.47
CA VAL A 175 -1.39 22.84 1.38
C VAL A 175 -1.33 23.76 2.60
N PRO A 176 -2.02 23.40 3.70
CA PRO A 176 -2.09 24.26 4.88
C PRO A 176 -0.78 24.30 5.65
N LYS A 177 -0.56 25.36 6.41
CA LYS A 177 0.62 25.53 7.25
C LYS A 177 0.72 24.40 8.28
N GLY A 178 1.92 23.84 8.41
CA GLY A 178 2.21 22.83 9.44
C GLY A 178 1.64 21.45 9.16
N VAL A 179 1.09 21.19 7.97
CA VAL A 179 0.62 19.83 7.58
C VAL A 179 1.75 18.81 7.56
N PHE A 180 2.98 19.27 7.31
CA PHE A 180 4.20 18.46 7.35
C PHE A 180 5.00 18.62 8.66
N SER A 181 4.44 19.32 9.64
CA SER A 181 5.11 19.54 10.92
C SER A 181 5.38 18.23 11.64
N GLY A 182 6.63 18.01 12.06
CA GLY A 182 7.06 16.79 12.75
C GLY A 182 7.48 15.64 11.84
N LEU A 183 7.36 15.79 10.52
CA LEU A 183 7.83 14.80 9.55
C LEU A 183 9.33 14.95 9.25
N ARG A 184 10.16 14.73 10.27
CA ARG A 184 11.62 15.01 10.24
C ARG A 184 12.43 14.10 9.32
N ASN A 185 11.86 12.96 8.92
CA ASN A 185 12.53 11.96 8.08
C ASN A 185 12.13 12.08 6.60
N MET A 186 11.25 13.01 6.25
CA MET A 186 10.75 13.16 4.89
C MET A 186 11.85 13.61 3.94
N ASN A 187 12.03 12.85 2.86
CA ASN A 187 12.97 13.14 1.79
C ASN A 187 12.29 13.30 0.42
N CYS A 188 11.07 12.76 0.26
CA CYS A 188 10.38 12.73 -1.01
C CYS A 188 8.88 13.00 -0.83
N ILE A 189 8.38 14.01 -1.56
CA ILE A 189 6.95 14.33 -1.62
C ILE A 189 6.56 14.50 -3.09
N GLU A 190 5.73 13.60 -3.59
CA GLU A 190 5.14 13.70 -4.93
C GLU A 190 3.68 14.14 -4.85
N MET A 191 3.38 15.38 -5.23
CA MET A 191 2.02 15.96 -5.21
C MET A 191 1.52 16.40 -6.59
N GLY A 192 2.22 16.00 -7.66
CA GLY A 192 1.85 16.34 -9.05
C GLY A 192 0.44 15.86 -9.43
N GLY A 193 -0.14 16.39 -10.49
CA GLY A 193 -1.47 15.98 -10.94
C GLY A 193 -2.62 16.37 -9.99
N ASN A 194 -2.36 17.28 -9.04
CA ASN A 194 -3.39 17.92 -8.22
C ASN A 194 -3.73 19.30 -8.78
N PRO A 195 -4.99 19.78 -8.64
CA PRO A 195 -5.41 21.13 -9.01
C PRO A 195 -4.89 22.18 -8.00
N LEU A 196 -3.59 22.16 -7.73
CA LEU A 196 -2.89 23.11 -6.86
C LEU A 196 -2.57 24.37 -7.64
N GLU A 197 -3.09 25.51 -7.16
CA GLU A 197 -2.70 26.83 -7.63
C GLU A 197 -1.64 27.42 -6.68
N ASN A 198 -0.87 28.41 -7.13
CA ASN A 198 0.13 29.08 -6.29
C ASN A 198 -0.49 29.69 -5.01
N SER A 199 -1.74 30.13 -5.07
CA SER A 199 -2.54 30.63 -3.94
C SER A 199 -2.94 29.55 -2.93
N GLY A 200 -2.81 28.28 -3.31
CA GLY A 200 -3.14 27.12 -2.47
C GLY A 200 -2.08 26.79 -1.43
N PHE A 201 -0.86 27.30 -1.58
CA PHE A 201 0.21 27.10 -0.61
C PHE A 201 0.13 28.17 0.49
N GLU A 202 -0.16 27.76 1.71
CA GLU A 202 -0.10 28.68 2.84
C GLU A 202 1.36 29.05 3.16
N PRO A 203 1.64 30.28 3.61
CA PRO A 203 2.97 30.66 4.05
C PRO A 203 3.49 29.74 5.16
N GLY A 204 4.64 29.10 4.95
CA GLY A 204 5.18 28.09 5.86
C GLY A 204 4.53 26.70 5.73
N ALA A 205 3.86 26.40 4.60
CA ALA A 205 3.30 25.09 4.29
C ALA A 205 4.31 23.93 4.50
N PHE A 206 5.58 24.19 4.16
CA PHE A 206 6.67 23.22 4.23
C PHE A 206 7.54 23.36 5.50
N ASP A 207 7.12 24.18 6.47
CA ASP A 207 7.83 24.32 7.74
C ASP A 207 7.87 22.97 8.47
N GLY A 208 9.04 22.60 9.01
CA GLY A 208 9.23 21.37 9.77
C GLY A 208 9.72 20.17 8.94
N LEU A 209 9.83 20.32 7.62
CA LEU A 209 10.63 19.43 6.79
C LEU A 209 12.11 19.79 6.95
N ASN A 210 12.96 18.79 7.20
CA ASN A 210 14.40 18.96 7.12
C ASN A 210 14.81 18.71 5.67
N VAL A 211 14.91 19.78 4.88
CA VAL A 211 15.42 19.75 3.50
C VAL A 211 16.94 19.90 3.51
#